data_AF-A0AAN5CED4-F1
#
_entry.id   AF-A0AAN5CED4-F1
#
_cell.length_a   1.000
_cell.length_b   1.000
_cell.length_c   1.000
_cell.angle_alpha   90.00
_cell.angle_beta   90.00
_cell.angle_gamma   90.00
#
_symmetry.space_group_name_H-M   'P 1'
#
loop_
_entity.id
_entity.type
_entity.pdbx_description
1 polymer ?
#
loop_
_entity_poly.entity_id
_entity_poly.type
_entity_poly.pdbx_seq_one_letter_code
_entity_poly.pdbx_strand_id
1 'polypeptide(L)'
;MRAAVIISVTCLALGWSMPMDIKEASDGVKLIASSDADTRATDTEFQTLVDNMRSGDADKPSSSQYKLTWGTKLGSNPQPSGKNLMSNVDESLFSKAVYSNLKKMYDNNIFNPDVCVSESDYKSGFKSTIIQDLLTSWSSTKPFSLMHDYLVKKGKVSSDMTEFKKFLTTFWF
;
A
#
# COMPACT_ATOMS: atom_id res chain seq x y z
N MET A 1 -10.87 18.87 9.50
CA MET A 1 -9.87 18.00 8.86
C MET A 1 -9.63 16.81 9.77
N ARG A 2 -10.17 15.64 9.45
CA ARG A 2 -10.09 14.44 10.30
C ARG A 2 -9.59 13.27 9.47
N ALA A 3 -8.74 12.47 10.14
CA ALA A 3 -8.31 11.11 9.81
C ALA A 3 -7.25 10.95 8.69
N ALA A 4 -5.98 11.01 9.11
CA ALA A 4 -4.97 10.13 8.55
C ALA A 4 -5.26 8.69 9.00
N VAL A 5 -5.36 7.75 8.08
CA VAL A 5 -5.41 6.31 8.39
C VAL A 5 -4.27 5.61 7.67
N ILE A 6 -3.45 4.99 8.50
CA ILE A 6 -2.37 4.08 8.18
C ILE A 6 -2.98 2.85 7.50
N ILE A 7 -2.63 2.58 6.24
CA ILE A 7 -2.98 1.31 5.60
C ILE A 7 -2.03 0.25 6.16
N SER A 8 -2.51 -0.45 7.19
CA SER A 8 -1.94 -1.70 7.67
C SER A 8 -2.24 -2.79 6.65
N VAL A 9 -1.20 -3.51 6.21
CA VAL A 9 -1.33 -4.71 5.37
C VAL A 9 -1.95 -5.81 6.22
N THR A 10 -3.28 -5.90 6.23
CA THR A 10 -4.01 -7.08 6.70
C THR A 10 -5.41 -7.14 6.07
N CYS A 11 -5.50 -7.71 4.87
CA CYS A 11 -6.75 -8.26 4.33
C CYS A 11 -6.42 -9.36 3.31
N LEU A 12 -6.09 -10.54 3.83
CA LEU A 12 -6.11 -11.80 3.11
C LEU A 12 -7.03 -12.73 3.89
N ALA A 13 -8.32 -12.49 3.78
CA ALA A 13 -9.39 -13.42 4.11
C ALA A 13 -10.70 -12.71 3.80
N LEU A 14 -11.23 -12.90 2.59
CA LEU A 14 -12.66 -13.00 2.29
C LEU A 14 -12.75 -13.41 0.82
N GLY A 15 -12.88 -14.72 0.62
CA GLY A 15 -12.86 -15.35 -0.69
C GLY A 15 -14.04 -14.94 -1.54
N TRP A 16 -13.75 -14.47 -2.75
CA TRP A 16 -14.62 -14.61 -3.90
C TRP A 16 -13.90 -15.43 -4.95
N SER A 17 -14.60 -16.47 -5.39
CA SER A 17 -14.21 -17.51 -6.32
C SER A 17 -14.11 -16.96 -7.73
N MET A 18 -12.97 -17.16 -8.39
CA MET A 18 -12.90 -17.28 -9.85
C MET A 18 -12.17 -18.58 -10.18
N PRO A 19 -12.73 -19.43 -11.06
CA PRO A 19 -12.23 -20.77 -11.30
C PRO A 19 -10.98 -20.68 -12.17
N MET A 20 -9.82 -20.90 -11.56
CA MET A 20 -8.63 -21.32 -12.28
C MET A 20 -8.51 -22.83 -12.04
N ASP A 21 -8.72 -23.62 -13.10
CA ASP A 21 -8.50 -25.06 -13.11
C ASP A 21 -7.08 -25.37 -12.62
N ILE A 22 -6.95 -25.71 -11.33
CA ILE A 22 -5.75 -26.34 -10.77
C ILE A 22 -6.00 -27.84 -10.82
N LYS A 23 -5.70 -28.45 -11.96
CA LYS A 23 -5.35 -29.86 -11.99
C LYS A 23 -3.85 -29.98 -11.75
N GLU A 24 -3.55 -30.72 -10.68
CA GLU A 24 -2.26 -31.29 -10.30
C GLU A 24 -1.19 -30.33 -9.75
N ALA A 25 -1.25 -30.13 -8.44
CA ALA A 25 -0.11 -30.30 -7.55
C ALA A 25 -0.63 -30.62 -6.14
N SER A 26 -1.24 -31.80 -5.98
CA SER A 26 -1.40 -32.38 -4.67
C SER A 26 -0.07 -32.97 -4.24
N ASP A 27 0.58 -32.36 -3.26
CA ASP A 27 1.23 -33.14 -2.21
C ASP A 27 1.33 -32.31 -0.92
N GLY A 28 0.41 -32.65 -0.01
CA GLY A 28 0.50 -32.57 1.44
C GLY A 28 1.16 -31.35 2.10
N VAL A 29 0.35 -30.38 2.51
CA VAL A 29 0.61 -29.64 3.76
C VAL A 29 -0.61 -29.76 4.66
N LYS A 30 -0.45 -30.61 5.67
CA LYS A 30 -1.40 -30.84 6.77
C LYS A 30 -1.38 -29.60 7.67
N LEU A 31 -2.51 -28.89 7.75
CA LEU A 31 -2.71 -27.83 8.73
C LEU A 31 -2.69 -28.45 10.14
N ILE A 32 -1.58 -28.28 10.86
CA ILE A 32 -1.52 -28.54 12.29
C ILE A 32 -1.36 -27.19 12.99
N ALA A 33 -2.37 -26.81 13.76
CA ALA A 33 -2.24 -25.75 14.74
C ALA A 33 -1.44 -26.28 15.93
N SER A 34 -0.28 -25.70 16.25
CA SER A 34 0.31 -25.80 17.59
C SER A 34 1.38 -24.75 17.81
N SER A 35 1.48 -24.37 19.07
CA SER A 35 2.33 -23.38 19.72
C SER A 35 3.84 -23.55 19.53
N ASP A 36 4.53 -22.41 19.70
CA ASP A 36 5.95 -22.22 19.97
C ASP A 36 6.93 -22.22 18.78
N ALA A 37 7.72 -21.13 18.74
CA ALA A 37 8.78 -20.77 17.81
C ALA A 37 8.34 -20.40 16.38
N ASP A 38 8.29 -19.08 16.16
CA ASP A 38 8.32 -18.37 14.89
C ASP A 38 9.32 -19.00 13.90
N THR A 39 8.80 -19.90 13.06
CA THR A 39 9.44 -20.34 11.83
C THR A 39 8.51 -20.02 10.67
N ARG A 40 8.10 -18.75 10.57
CA ARG A 40 7.80 -18.21 9.26
C ARG A 40 9.13 -18.22 8.52
N ALA A 41 9.30 -19.15 7.57
CA ALA A 41 10.39 -19.06 6.62
C ALA A 41 10.35 -17.65 6.02
N THR A 42 11.27 -16.79 6.42
CA THR A 42 11.37 -15.45 5.89
C THR A 42 11.71 -15.61 4.41
N ASP A 43 10.85 -15.14 3.52
CA ASP A 43 11.18 -15.10 2.09
C ASP A 43 12.34 -14.10 1.92
N THR A 44 13.56 -14.62 1.91
CA THR A 44 14.80 -13.83 1.82
C THR A 44 14.82 -12.95 0.57
N GLU A 45 14.24 -13.42 -0.54
CA GLU A 45 14.18 -12.64 -1.78
C GLU A 45 13.23 -11.45 -1.62
N PHE A 46 12.06 -11.69 -1.02
CA PHE A 46 11.10 -10.62 -0.72
C PHE A 46 11.66 -9.62 0.31
N GLN A 47 12.33 -10.10 1.36
CA GLN A 47 12.96 -9.21 2.35
C GLN A 47 14.04 -8.34 1.71
N THR A 48 14.88 -8.93 0.85
CA THR A 48 15.90 -8.19 0.09
C THR A 48 15.28 -7.12 -0.80
N LEU A 49 14.15 -7.42 -1.46
CA LEU A 49 13.40 -6.42 -2.23
C LEU A 49 12.95 -5.26 -1.34
N VAL A 50 12.32 -5.55 -0.20
CA VAL A 50 11.81 -4.52 0.73
C VAL A 50 12.93 -3.63 1.24
N ASP A 51 14.08 -4.20 1.57
CA ASP A 51 15.26 -3.45 2.03
C ASP A 51 15.82 -2.54 0.92
N ASN A 52 15.86 -3.04 -0.32
CA ASN A 52 16.27 -2.26 -1.50
C ASN A 52 15.27 -1.14 -1.81
N MET A 53 13.97 -1.39 -1.70
CA MET A 53 12.94 -0.36 -1.84
C MET A 53 13.09 0.72 -0.77
N ARG A 54 13.26 0.33 0.50
CA ARG A 54 13.40 1.26 1.62
C ARG A 54 14.66 2.11 1.53
N SER A 55 15.77 1.53 1.09
CA SER A 55 17.05 2.24 0.90
C SER A 55 17.03 3.16 -0.33
N GLY A 56 16.36 2.75 -1.41
CA GLY A 56 16.22 3.52 -2.64
C GLY A 56 15.10 4.57 -2.63
N ASP A 57 14.31 4.66 -1.57
CA ASP A 57 13.24 5.65 -1.43
C ASP A 57 13.80 7.04 -1.07
N ALA A 58 13.98 7.87 -2.11
CA ALA A 58 14.42 9.26 -2.01
C ALA A 58 13.30 10.21 -1.55
N ASP A 59 12.03 9.79 -1.65
CA ASP A 59 10.90 10.60 -1.26
C ASP A 59 10.59 10.48 0.23
N LYS A 60 10.99 9.37 0.87
CA LYS A 60 10.89 9.10 2.32
C LYS A 60 11.24 10.32 3.18
N PRO A 61 10.36 10.73 4.11
CA PRO A 61 10.66 11.85 5.00
C PRO A 61 11.80 11.50 5.95
N SER A 62 12.72 12.43 6.16
CA SER A 62 13.74 12.26 7.21
C SER A 62 13.12 12.43 8.59
N SER A 63 13.83 11.97 9.63
CA SER A 63 13.41 12.15 11.03
C SER A 63 13.34 13.62 11.48
N SER A 64 13.94 14.54 10.74
CA SER A 64 13.83 15.98 11.01
C SER A 64 12.59 16.63 10.40
N GLN A 65 11.92 15.94 9.46
CA GLN A 65 10.77 16.46 8.72
C GLN A 65 9.42 16.07 9.34
N TYR A 66 9.41 15.27 10.41
CA TYR A 66 8.20 14.97 11.16
C TYR A 66 8.52 14.63 12.61
N LYS A 67 7.54 14.81 13.49
CA LYS A 67 7.67 14.49 14.90
C LYS A 67 6.48 13.68 15.39
N LEU A 68 6.76 12.46 15.84
CA LEU A 68 5.78 11.58 16.45
C LEU A 68 5.74 11.76 17.98
N THR A 69 4.54 11.84 18.52
CA THR A 69 4.25 11.77 19.95
C THR A 69 3.52 10.46 20.23
N TRP A 70 4.30 9.41 20.52
CA TRP A 70 3.77 8.07 20.82
C TRP A 70 2.90 8.02 22.09
N GLY A 71 3.01 9.04 22.95
CA GLY A 71 2.33 9.06 24.25
C GLY A 71 2.92 8.03 25.22
N THR A 72 2.12 7.68 26.22
CA THR A 72 2.47 6.65 27.20
C THR A 72 2.02 5.28 26.71
N LYS A 73 2.80 4.23 27.02
CA LYS A 73 2.37 2.85 26.80
C LYS A 73 1.01 2.63 27.45
N LEU A 74 0.07 2.11 26.67
CA LEU A 74 -1.26 1.77 27.16
C LEU A 74 -1.16 0.57 28.11
N GLY A 75 -1.74 0.71 29.32
CA GLY A 75 -1.87 -0.36 30.30
C GLY A 75 -3.18 -1.14 30.13
N SER A 76 -3.63 -1.84 31.19
CA SER A 76 -4.82 -2.70 31.17
C SER A 76 -6.14 -1.95 30.91
N ASN A 77 -6.17 -0.64 31.16
CA ASN A 77 -7.31 0.24 30.86
C ASN A 77 -6.82 1.39 29.96
N PRO A 78 -6.69 1.16 28.64
CA PRO A 78 -6.14 2.14 27.72
C PRO A 78 -7.00 3.41 27.69
N GLN A 79 -6.39 4.56 27.97
CA GLN A 79 -7.00 5.87 27.74
C GLN A 79 -6.18 6.61 26.67
N PRO A 80 -6.82 7.21 25.66
CA PRO A 80 -6.12 8.04 24.69
C PRO A 80 -5.38 9.18 25.40
N SER A 81 -4.15 9.47 24.99
CA SER A 81 -3.34 10.54 25.60
C SER A 81 -3.88 11.95 25.35
N GLY A 82 -4.94 12.09 24.55
CA GLY A 82 -5.50 13.37 24.09
C GLY A 82 -4.58 14.15 23.14
N LYS A 83 -3.38 13.62 22.83
CA LYS A 83 -2.39 14.26 21.95
C LYS A 83 -2.46 13.67 20.55
N ASN A 84 -2.19 14.51 19.54
CA ASN A 84 -2.02 14.04 18.18
C ASN A 84 -0.74 13.20 18.07
N LEU A 85 -0.84 12.03 17.43
CA LEU A 85 0.33 11.19 17.14
C LEU A 85 1.35 11.97 16.31
N MET A 86 0.89 12.68 15.28
CA MET A 86 1.74 13.58 14.50
C MET A 86 1.70 14.98 15.11
N SER A 87 2.75 15.34 15.85
CA SER A 87 2.84 16.63 16.53
C SER A 87 3.41 17.75 15.65
N ASN A 88 4.15 17.37 14.60
CA ASN A 88 4.66 18.27 13.58
C ASN A 88 4.97 17.49 12.30
N VAL A 89 4.76 18.13 11.15
CA VAL A 89 5.22 17.68 9.82
C VAL A 89 5.75 18.91 9.11
N ASP A 90 6.88 18.77 8.43
CA ASP A 90 7.38 19.72 7.46
C ASP A 90 6.48 19.68 6.23
N GLU A 91 5.61 20.68 6.08
CA GLU A 91 4.65 20.74 4.99
C GLU A 91 5.30 20.93 3.61
N SER A 92 6.59 21.30 3.54
CA SER A 92 7.32 21.33 2.26
C SER A 92 7.37 19.95 1.60
N LEU A 93 7.22 18.85 2.36
CA LEU A 93 7.06 17.50 1.82
C LEU A 93 5.92 17.42 0.81
N PHE A 94 4.81 18.12 1.03
CA PHE A 94 3.64 18.07 0.14
C PHE A 94 3.85 18.77 -1.21
N SER A 95 5.00 19.43 -1.40
CA SER A 95 5.42 19.93 -2.71
C SER A 95 6.03 18.85 -3.61
N LYS A 96 6.54 17.73 -3.05
CA LYS A 96 7.04 16.62 -3.87
C LYS A 96 5.87 15.95 -4.59
N ALA A 97 6.07 15.59 -5.85
CA ALA A 97 5.02 15.03 -6.71
C ALA A 97 4.32 13.80 -6.08
N VAL A 98 5.09 12.90 -5.45
CA VAL A 98 4.57 11.69 -4.80
C VAL A 98 3.53 12.02 -3.71
N TYR A 99 3.85 12.99 -2.83
CA TYR A 99 2.95 13.40 -1.77
C TYR A 99 1.84 14.32 -2.25
N SER A 100 2.13 15.22 -3.20
CA SER A 100 1.15 16.14 -3.76
C SER A 100 0.02 15.38 -4.48
N ASN A 101 0.37 14.40 -5.31
CA ASN A 101 -0.62 13.60 -6.03
C ASN A 101 -1.41 12.69 -5.09
N LEU A 102 -0.75 12.11 -4.07
CA LEU A 102 -1.46 11.36 -3.03
C LEU A 102 -2.43 12.26 -2.25
N LYS A 103 -2.01 13.49 -1.91
CA LYS A 103 -2.86 14.47 -1.22
C LYS A 103 -4.08 14.83 -2.08
N LYS A 104 -3.90 15.04 -3.39
CA LYS A 104 -5.03 15.29 -4.31
C LYS A 104 -6.06 14.16 -4.27
N MET A 105 -5.64 12.90 -4.16
CA MET A 105 -6.58 11.76 -4.02
C MET A 105 -7.45 11.89 -2.78
N TYR A 106 -6.85 12.23 -1.63
CA TYR A 106 -7.58 12.46 -0.37
C TYR A 106 -8.49 13.69 -0.45
N ASP A 107 -7.97 14.82 -0.93
CA ASP A 107 -8.72 16.07 -1.03
C ASP A 107 -9.96 15.94 -1.93
N ASN A 108 -9.93 15.04 -2.91
CA ASN A 108 -11.03 14.78 -3.86
C ASN A 108 -11.84 13.52 -3.53
N ASN A 109 -11.67 12.94 -2.33
CA ASN A 109 -12.41 11.75 -1.86
C ASN A 109 -12.31 10.54 -2.81
N ILE A 110 -11.17 10.35 -3.49
CA ILE A 110 -10.98 9.24 -4.43
C ILE A 110 -10.89 7.89 -3.70
N PHE A 111 -10.31 7.87 -2.49
CA PHE A 111 -10.23 6.65 -1.67
C PHE A 111 -11.51 6.35 -0.87
N ASN A 112 -12.54 7.21 -0.94
CA ASN A 112 -13.79 6.93 -0.26
C ASN A 112 -14.65 6.05 -1.17
N PRO A 113 -14.88 4.77 -0.81
CA PRO A 113 -15.79 3.94 -1.56
C PRO A 113 -17.20 4.54 -1.46
N ASP A 114 -17.87 4.60 -2.61
CA ASP A 114 -19.26 5.04 -2.72
C ASP A 114 -20.19 3.93 -2.17
N VAL A 115 -20.23 3.80 -0.85
CA VAL A 115 -21.13 2.82 -0.21
C VAL A 115 -22.57 3.29 -0.31
N CYS A 116 -23.47 2.38 -0.70
CA CYS A 116 -24.92 2.63 -0.81
C CYS A 116 -25.35 3.67 -1.86
N VAL A 117 -24.46 4.06 -2.78
CA VAL A 117 -24.78 4.82 -3.99
C VAL A 117 -24.09 4.18 -5.19
N SER A 118 -24.53 4.48 -6.41
CA SER A 118 -23.81 4.00 -7.60
C SER A 118 -22.40 4.59 -7.61
N GLU A 119 -21.40 3.70 -7.68
CA GLU A 119 -20.00 4.11 -7.80
C GLU A 119 -19.83 5.04 -9.01
N SER A 120 -19.17 6.16 -8.78
CA SER A 120 -18.77 7.05 -9.86
C SER A 120 -17.75 6.36 -10.78
N ASP A 121 -17.70 6.75 -12.05
CA ASP A 121 -16.74 6.17 -12.99
C ASP A 121 -15.27 6.49 -12.63
N TYR A 122 -14.50 5.45 -12.26
CA TYR A 122 -13.05 5.51 -12.03
C TYR A 122 -12.22 5.32 -13.31
N LYS A 123 -12.86 4.94 -14.42
CA LYS A 123 -12.21 4.62 -15.71
C LYS A 123 -12.13 5.81 -16.65
N SER A 124 -12.94 6.86 -16.44
CA SER A 124 -12.89 8.08 -17.25
C SER A 124 -13.06 9.37 -16.42
N GLY A 125 -12.88 10.51 -17.08
CA GLY A 125 -13.09 11.83 -16.48
C GLY A 125 -12.10 12.17 -15.36
N PHE A 126 -12.55 13.04 -14.45
CA PHE A 126 -11.70 13.67 -13.43
C PHE A 126 -11.06 12.67 -12.46
N LYS A 127 -11.81 11.69 -11.96
CA LYS A 127 -11.27 10.67 -11.04
C LYS A 127 -10.16 9.85 -11.72
N SER A 128 -10.39 9.43 -12.96
CA SER A 128 -9.38 8.71 -13.76
C SER A 128 -8.11 9.54 -13.95
N THR A 129 -8.22 10.84 -14.27
CA THR A 129 -7.05 11.72 -14.40
C THR A 129 -6.21 11.78 -13.12
N ILE A 130 -6.84 11.96 -11.95
CA ILE A 130 -6.08 12.00 -10.68
C ILE A 130 -5.39 10.65 -10.40
N ILE A 131 -6.07 9.53 -10.66
CA ILE A 131 -5.48 8.19 -10.50
C ILE A 131 -4.28 8.01 -11.43
N GLN A 132 -4.40 8.39 -12.70
CA GLN A 132 -3.30 8.26 -13.66
C GLN A 132 -2.13 9.19 -13.35
N ASP A 133 -2.37 10.38 -12.82
CA ASP A 133 -1.33 11.30 -12.33
C ASP A 133 -0.57 10.69 -11.15
N LEU A 134 -1.29 10.09 -10.19
CA LEU A 134 -0.70 9.36 -9.07
C LEU A 134 0.17 8.20 -9.55
N LEU A 135 -0.39 7.32 -10.37
CA LEU A 135 0.31 6.14 -10.88
C LEU A 135 1.52 6.53 -11.74
N THR A 136 1.43 7.63 -12.50
CA THR A 136 2.55 8.16 -13.25
C THR A 136 3.65 8.66 -12.34
N SER A 137 3.32 9.46 -11.34
CA SER A 137 4.29 9.94 -10.35
C SER A 137 4.92 8.82 -9.53
N TRP A 138 4.18 7.77 -9.18
CA TRP A 138 4.73 6.65 -8.42
C TRP A 138 5.59 5.74 -9.29
N SER A 139 5.19 5.53 -10.55
CA SER A 139 5.94 4.69 -11.50
C SER A 139 7.34 5.20 -11.83
N SER A 140 7.62 6.49 -11.63
CA SER A 140 8.96 7.06 -11.78
C SER A 140 9.85 6.88 -10.54
N THR A 141 9.33 6.37 -9.43
CA THR A 141 10.10 6.19 -8.20
C THR A 141 10.89 4.89 -8.23
N LYS A 142 12.08 4.89 -7.64
CA LYS A 142 12.92 3.68 -7.55
C LYS A 142 12.23 2.50 -6.83
N PRO A 143 11.53 2.70 -5.70
CA PRO A 143 10.79 1.62 -5.06
C PRO A 143 9.77 0.96 -5.98
N PHE A 144 9.04 1.76 -6.77
CA PHE A 144 8.03 1.24 -7.68
C PHE A 144 8.66 0.42 -8.81
N SER A 145 9.75 0.89 -9.42
CA SER A 145 10.46 0.11 -10.44
C SER A 145 10.98 -1.22 -9.88
N LEU A 146 11.56 -1.23 -8.68
CA LEU A 146 12.03 -2.47 -8.04
C LEU A 146 10.90 -3.47 -7.80
N MET A 147 9.74 -2.98 -7.36
CA MET A 147 8.54 -3.80 -7.14
C MET A 147 7.99 -4.35 -8.47
N HIS A 148 7.92 -3.52 -9.52
CA HIS A 148 7.49 -3.94 -10.84
C HIS A 148 8.42 -5.02 -11.42
N ASP A 149 9.73 -4.79 -11.38
CA ASP A 149 10.74 -5.76 -11.84
C ASP A 149 10.61 -7.11 -11.11
N TYR A 150 10.40 -7.08 -9.79
CA TYR A 150 10.20 -8.29 -9.00
C TYR A 150 8.94 -9.05 -9.45
N LEU A 151 7.81 -8.36 -9.63
CA LEU A 151 6.56 -8.99 -10.05
C LEU A 151 6.64 -9.55 -11.48
N VAL A 152 7.35 -8.86 -12.38
CA VAL A 152 7.64 -9.33 -13.75
C VAL A 152 8.46 -10.61 -13.69
N LYS A 153 9.56 -10.63 -12.92
CA LYS A 153 10.41 -11.82 -12.74
C LYS A 153 9.63 -13.02 -12.18
N LYS A 154 8.64 -12.76 -11.32
CA LYS A 154 7.74 -13.79 -10.77
C LYS A 154 6.61 -14.20 -11.72
N GLY A 155 6.54 -13.63 -12.92
CA GLY A 155 5.49 -13.91 -13.90
C GLY A 155 4.10 -13.48 -13.44
N LYS A 156 4.00 -12.48 -12.57
CA LYS A 156 2.73 -12.03 -11.97
C LYS A 156 2.09 -10.87 -12.70
N VAL A 157 2.87 -10.06 -13.42
CA VAL A 157 2.40 -8.87 -14.14
C VAL A 157 3.16 -8.69 -15.45
N SER A 158 2.60 -7.88 -16.36
CA SER A 158 3.26 -7.49 -17.61
C SER A 158 4.51 -6.65 -17.35
N SER A 159 5.54 -6.80 -18.20
CA SER A 159 6.68 -5.89 -18.24
C SER A 159 6.34 -4.53 -18.84
N ASP A 160 5.20 -4.40 -19.54
CA ASP A 160 4.71 -3.11 -20.03
C ASP A 160 4.11 -2.30 -18.87
N MET A 161 4.71 -1.15 -18.58
CA MET A 161 4.27 -0.24 -17.52
C MET A 161 2.84 0.29 -17.76
N THR A 162 2.41 0.43 -19.01
CA THR A 162 1.05 0.84 -19.36
C THR A 162 0.04 -0.23 -18.94
N GLU A 163 0.32 -1.49 -19.28
CA GLU A 163 -0.51 -2.61 -18.86
C GLU A 163 -0.47 -2.81 -17.34
N PHE A 164 0.70 -2.61 -16.71
CA PHE A 164 0.81 -2.69 -15.27
C PHE A 164 0.00 -1.59 -14.57
N LYS A 165 0.00 -0.35 -15.07
CA LYS A 165 -0.86 0.73 -14.55
C LYS A 165 -2.35 0.43 -14.73
N LYS A 166 -2.77 -0.18 -15.85
CA LYS A 166 -4.16 -0.64 -16.03
C LYS A 166 -4.53 -1.71 -15.01
N PHE A 167 -3.64 -2.68 -14.78
CA PHE A 167 -3.81 -3.70 -13.75
C PHE A 167 -3.96 -3.06 -12.36
N LEU A 168 -3.07 -2.14 -11.98
CA LEU A 168 -3.14 -1.44 -10.69
C LEU A 168 -4.40 -0.61 -10.56
N THR A 169 -4.84 0.05 -11.64
CA THR A 169 -6.09 0.81 -11.65
C THR A 169 -7.27 -0.10 -11.30
N THR A 170 -7.32 -1.29 -11.90
CA THR A 170 -8.40 -2.28 -11.66
C THR A 170 -8.33 -2.93 -10.28
N PHE A 171 -7.13 -3.09 -9.73
CA PHE A 171 -6.92 -3.81 -8.47
C PHE A 171 -7.14 -2.92 -7.24
N TRP A 172 -6.82 -1.63 -7.33
CA TRP A 172 -6.81 -0.71 -6.20
C TRP A 172 -7.91 0.36 -6.23
N PHE A 173 -8.60 0.53 -7.37
CA PHE A 173 -9.64 1.53 -7.60
C PHE A 173 -10.81 0.93 -8.39
#